data_AF-A0A9E5R6I2-F1
#
_entry.id   AF-A0A9E5R6I2-F1
#
_cell.length_a   1.000
_cell.length_b   1.000
_cell.length_c   1.000
_cell.angle_alpha   90.00
_cell.angle_beta   90.00
_cell.angle_gamma   90.00
#
_symmetry.space_group_name_H-M   'P 1'
#
loop_
_entity.id
_entity.type
_entity.pdbx_description
1 polymer ?
#
loop_
_entity_poly.entity_id
_entity_poly.type
_entity_poly.pdbx_seq_one_letter_code
_entity_poly.pdbx_strand_id
1 'polypeptide(L)' 'MMAQRSATARPAGFLSLEGAALPEGGRWVEAFSGQQMVVQSGGVVLPALPQGGTVWVWHG' A
#
# COMPACT_ATOMS: atom_id res chain seq x y z
N MET A 1 -8.82 2.04 -5.36
CA MET A 1 -8.65 2.38 -3.92
C MET A 1 -8.56 1.09 -3.14
N MET A 2 -7.69 1.01 -2.13
CA MET A 2 -7.62 -0.12 -1.20
C MET A 2 -7.74 0.40 0.23
N ALA A 3 -8.51 -0.28 1.08
CA ALA A 3 -8.69 0.11 2.47
C ALA A 3 -8.46 -1.09 3.38
N GLN A 4 -7.83 -0.85 4.52
CA GLN A 4 -7.61 -1.87 5.54
C GLN A 4 -7.84 -1.30 6.93
N ARG A 5 -8.39 -2.12 7.82
CA ARG A 5 -8.58 -1.82 9.24
C ARG A 5 -8.00 -2.95 10.10
N SER A 6 -7.38 -2.60 11.21
CA SER A 6 -6.80 -3.48 12.23
C SER A 6 -6.86 -2.77 13.58
N ALA A 7 -6.81 -3.55 14.66
CA ALA A 7 -6.63 -3.04 16.02
C ALA A 7 -5.17 -2.66 16.32
N THR A 8 -4.23 -3.10 15.49
CA THR A 8 -2.78 -2.90 15.64
C THR A 8 -2.21 -2.08 14.49
N ALA A 9 -1.05 -1.44 14.73
CA ALA A 9 -0.29 -0.72 13.72
C ALA A 9 0.00 -1.61 12.49
N ARG A 10 0.05 -1.02 11.30
CA ARG A 10 0.48 -1.74 10.09
C ARG A 10 2.00 -1.83 10.08
N PRO A 11 2.60 -3.04 10.15
CA PRO A 11 4.03 -3.19 10.01
C PRO A 11 4.46 -2.90 8.57
N ALA A 12 5.73 -2.53 8.41
CA ALA A 12 6.36 -2.57 7.10
C ALA A 12 6.41 -4.01 6.57
N GLY A 13 6.37 -4.19 5.26
CA GLY A 13 6.49 -5.51 4.66
C GLY A 13 6.21 -5.53 3.17
N PHE A 14 6.53 -6.65 2.52
CA PHE A 14 6.16 -6.86 1.13
C PHE A 14 4.76 -7.46 1.04
N LEU A 15 3.94 -6.89 0.17
CA LEU A 15 2.64 -7.46 -0.20
C LEU A 15 2.71 -7.91 -1.65
N SER A 16 2.56 -9.21 -1.87
CA SER A 16 2.40 -9.75 -3.22
C SER A 16 1.11 -9.22 -3.84
N LEU A 17 1.19 -8.82 -5.11
CA LEU A 17 0.06 -8.41 -5.93
C LEU A 17 -0.24 -9.47 -7.01
N GLU A 18 0.17 -10.72 -6.79
CA GLU A 18 -0.11 -11.82 -7.71
C GLU A 18 -1.62 -11.91 -8.00
N GLY A 19 -1.98 -11.89 -9.29
CA GLY A 19 -3.37 -11.86 -9.74
C GLY A 19 -4.04 -10.47 -9.74
N ALA A 20 -3.41 -9.45 -9.16
CA ALA A 20 -3.84 -8.06 -9.34
C ALA A 20 -3.21 -7.50 -10.62
N ALA A 21 -4.04 -7.11 -11.58
CA ALA A 21 -3.61 -6.48 -12.84
C ALA A 21 -3.15 -5.02 -12.63
N LEU A 22 -2.16 -4.81 -11.78
CA LEU A 22 -1.57 -3.51 -11.47
C LEU A 22 -0.28 -3.32 -12.27
N PRO A 23 -0.10 -2.17 -12.96
CA PRO A 23 1.10 -1.93 -13.77
C PRO A 23 2.33 -1.68 -12.88
N GLU A 24 3.48 -2.16 -13.35
CA GLU A 24 4.80 -1.88 -12.77
C GLU A 24 5.07 -0.37 -12.74
N GLY A 25 5.71 0.12 -11.67
CA GLY A 25 5.96 1.55 -11.46
C GLY A 25 4.74 2.34 -10.97
N GLY A 26 3.58 1.70 -10.96
CA GLY A 26 2.34 2.22 -10.45
C GLY A 26 2.43 2.72 -9.01
N ARG A 27 1.93 3.92 -8.75
CA ARG A 27 2.07 4.54 -7.43
C ARG A 27 0.77 4.63 -6.66
N TRP A 28 0.82 4.28 -5.39
CA TRP A 28 -0.25 4.49 -4.44
C TRP A 28 0.19 5.47 -3.35
N VAL A 29 -0.75 6.29 -2.88
CA VAL A 29 -0.54 7.25 -1.80
C VAL A 29 -1.50 6.93 -0.66
N GLU A 30 -0.99 6.87 0.56
CA GLU A 30 -1.76 6.67 1.78
C GLU A 30 -2.41 7.99 2.20
N ALA A 31 -3.73 7.98 2.39
CA ALA A 31 -4.52 9.20 2.48
C ALA A 31 -4.27 10.02 3.75
N PHE A 32 -3.82 9.40 4.85
CA PHE A 32 -3.64 10.09 6.13
C PHE A 32 -2.21 10.64 6.31
N SER A 33 -1.20 9.92 5.84
CA SER A 33 0.22 10.21 6.05
C SER A 33 0.94 10.72 4.80
N GLY A 34 0.35 10.55 3.61
CA GLY A 34 1.00 10.86 2.33
C GLY A 34 2.12 9.89 1.94
N GLN A 35 2.33 8.83 2.73
CA GLN A 35 3.31 7.78 2.43
C GLN A 35 2.98 7.11 1.10
N GLN A 36 4.02 6.73 0.35
CA GLN A 36 3.88 6.17 -0.99
C GLN A 36 4.32 4.71 -1.01
N MET A 37 3.65 3.91 -1.82
CA MET A 37 4.14 2.60 -2.25
C MET A 37 4.13 2.53 -3.78
N VAL A 38 5.13 1.86 -4.32
CA VAL A 38 5.31 1.68 -5.76
C VAL A 38 5.23 0.20 -6.08
N VAL A 39 4.48 -0.14 -7.13
CA VAL A 39 4.41 -1.51 -7.65
C VAL A 39 5.76 -1.86 -8.26
N GLN A 40 6.41 -2.86 -7.69
CA GLN A 40 7.71 -3.35 -8.13
C GLN A 40 7.75 -4.87 -8.05
N SER A 41 8.22 -5.51 -9.12
CA SER A 41 8.43 -6.96 -9.17
C SER A 41 7.18 -7.77 -8.76
N GLY A 42 6.00 -7.34 -9.22
CA GLY A 42 4.73 -8.04 -8.93
C GLY A 42 4.19 -7.87 -7.50
N GLY A 43 4.70 -6.90 -6.74
CA GLY A 43 4.16 -6.55 -5.43
C GLY A 43 4.42 -5.10 -5.04
N VAL A 44 4.19 -4.78 -3.76
CA VAL A 44 4.46 -3.46 -3.19
C VAL A 44 5.18 -3.59 -1.86
N VAL A 45 6.13 -2.70 -1.60
CA VAL A 45 6.70 -2.52 -0.27
C VAL A 45 5.83 -1.55 0.50
N LEU A 46 5.22 -2.05 1.56
CA LEU A 46 4.42 -1.28 2.49
C LEU A 46 5.31 -0.62 3.53
N PRO A 47 5.15 0.68 3.79
CA PRO A 47 5.80 1.33 4.91
C PRO A 47 5.15 0.92 6.24
N ALA A 48 5.90 1.09 7.33
CA ALA A 48 5.32 0.99 8.66
C ALA A 48 4.43 2.22 8.91
N LEU A 49 3.20 1.97 9.36
CA LEU A 49 2.24 3.02 9.68
C LEU A 49 1.75 2.83 11.11
N PRO A 50 1.83 3.87 11.96
CA PRO A 50 1.48 3.77 13.38
C PRO A 50 -0.02 3.50 13.60
N GLN A 51 -0.85 3.81 12.61
CA GLN A 51 -2.29 3.60 12.66
C GLN A 51 -2.71 2.19 12.22
N GLY A 52 -3.82 1.70 12.79
CA GLY A 52 -4.43 0.43 12.37
C GLY A 52 -5.35 0.55 11.15
N GLY A 53 -5.61 1.75 10.64
CA GLY A 53 -6.44 1.98 9.46
C GLY A 53 -5.64 2.61 8.32
N THR A 54 -5.77 2.10 7.09
CA THR A 54 -5.13 2.71 5.92
C THR A 54 -6.10 2.84 4.77
N VAL A 55 -5.95 3.91 3.98
CA VAL A 55 -6.63 4.10 2.71
C VAL A 55 -5.59 4.47 1.67
N TRP A 56 -5.46 3.62 0.65
CA TRP A 56 -4.50 3.80 -0.45
C TRP A 56 -5.25 4.21 -1.72
N VAL A 57 -4.81 5.33 -2.28
CA VAL A 57 -5.34 5.91 -3.52
C VAL A 57 -4.33 5.70 -4.64
N TRP A 58 -4.80 5.27 -5.81
CA TRP A 58 -3.96 5.05 -6.99
C TRP A 58 -3.69 6.37 -7.69
N HIS A 59 -2.44 6.59 -8.13
CA HIS A 59 -1.98 7.84 -8.73
C HIS A 59 -1.40 7.71 -10.15
N GLY A 60 -1.54 6.54 -10.79
CA GLY A 60 -1.04 6.31 -12.16
C GLY A 60 0.47 6.13 -12.18
#